data_AF-A0A6B4JRP9-F1
#
_entry.id   AF-A0A6B4JRP9-F1
#
_cell.length_a   1.000
_cell.length_b   1.000
_cell.length_c   1.000
_cell.angle_alpha   90.00
_cell.angle_beta   90.00
_cell.angle_gamma   90.00
#
_symmetry.space_group_name_H-M   'P 1'
#
loop_
_entity.id
_entity.type
_entity.pdbx_description
1 polymer ?
#
loop_
_entity_poly.entity_id
_entity_poly.type
_entity_poly.pdbx_seq_one_letter_code
_entity_poly.pdbx_strand_id
1 'polypeptide(L)'
;MSKELNILQAIEMPIGTEFVVILDGEKYNMNAKITKAKVVGKKQLVWDNRAYIEVVINDSILNAKFIPIQQPVNFMEAIKAYNNEHKTIFNKRKNYVGRYHTYKFCNAKERGSLFDENAGTICSYEILNCEWYIHEDNAND
;
A
#
# COMPACT_ATOMS: atom_id res chain seq x y z
N MET A 1 1.78 -10.14 4.61
CA MET A 1 2.98 -9.88 3.79
C MET A 1 2.58 -9.18 2.50
N SER A 2 3.36 -8.19 2.02
CA SER A 2 3.07 -7.53 0.74
C SER A 2 3.16 -8.52 -0.42
N LYS A 3 2.12 -8.63 -1.25
CA LYS A 3 2.06 -9.57 -2.37
C LYS A 3 3.17 -9.27 -3.40
N GLU A 4 3.98 -10.27 -3.72
CA GLU A 4 4.94 -10.20 -4.82
C GLU A 4 4.23 -10.41 -6.15
N LEU A 5 4.43 -9.50 -7.11
CA LEU A 5 3.83 -9.56 -8.44
C LEU A 5 4.90 -9.73 -9.52
N ASN A 6 4.56 -10.43 -10.60
CA ASN A 6 5.35 -10.34 -11.84
C ASN A 6 4.94 -9.10 -12.66
N ILE A 7 5.67 -8.80 -13.74
CA ILE A 7 5.43 -7.59 -14.55
C ILE A 7 4.01 -7.53 -15.16
N LEU A 8 3.45 -8.67 -15.58
CA LEU A 8 2.10 -8.74 -16.17
C LEU A 8 1.02 -8.51 -15.12
N GLN A 9 1.23 -8.94 -13.88
CA GLN A 9 0.33 -8.63 -12.77
C GLN A 9 0.49 -7.18 -12.31
N ALA A 10 1.71 -6.65 -12.30
CA ALA A 10 1.99 -5.28 -11.90
C ALA A 10 1.33 -4.24 -12.83
N ILE A 11 1.32 -4.47 -14.14
CA ILE A 11 0.73 -3.53 -15.12
C ILE A 11 -0.80 -3.42 -15.00
N GLU A 12 -1.47 -4.44 -14.44
CA GLU A 12 -2.92 -4.43 -14.21
C GLU A 12 -3.31 -3.50 -13.05
N MET A 13 -2.38 -3.19 -12.15
CA MET A 13 -2.61 -2.33 -10.98
C MET A 13 -3.09 -0.93 -11.37
N PRO A 14 -3.77 -0.21 -10.46
CA PRO A 14 -4.23 1.16 -10.71
C PRO A 14 -3.09 2.10 -11.10
N ILE A 15 -3.41 3.10 -11.94
CA ILE A 15 -2.47 4.19 -12.26
C ILE A 15 -2.10 4.89 -10.95
N GLY A 16 -0.82 5.21 -10.78
CA GLY A 16 -0.27 5.79 -9.57
C GLY A 16 0.34 4.76 -8.61
N THR A 17 0.10 3.46 -8.80
CA THR A 17 0.74 2.41 -7.98
C THR A 17 2.24 2.45 -8.18
N GLU A 18 2.98 2.49 -7.07
CA GLU A 18 4.44 2.43 -7.04
C GLU A 18 4.91 1.08 -6.53
N PHE A 19 6.07 0.63 -6.96
CA PHE A 19 6.64 -0.66 -6.61
C PHE A 19 8.10 -0.53 -6.21
N VAL A 20 8.49 -1.30 -5.20
CA VAL A 20 9.87 -1.75 -5.06
C VAL A 20 10.08 -2.87 -6.09
N VAL A 21 11.15 -2.79 -6.86
CA VAL A 21 11.51 -3.82 -7.83
C VAL A 21 12.69 -4.62 -7.27
N ILE A 22 12.56 -5.94 -7.24
CA ILE A 22 13.67 -6.87 -6.95
C ILE A 22 14.08 -7.51 -8.27
N LEU A 23 15.35 -7.38 -8.63
CA LEU A 23 15.93 -7.93 -9.85
C LEU A 23 17.11 -8.81 -9.44
N ASP A 24 17.12 -10.07 -9.88
CA ASP A 24 18.17 -11.06 -9.56
C ASP A 24 18.43 -11.20 -8.04
N GLY A 25 17.39 -11.07 -7.23
CA GLY A 25 17.46 -11.17 -5.77
C GLY A 25 17.85 -9.87 -5.05
N GLU A 26 18.26 -8.84 -5.80
CA GLU A 26 18.69 -7.56 -5.26
C GLU A 26 17.63 -6.48 -5.41
N LYS A 27 17.52 -5.61 -4.40
CA LYS A 27 16.60 -4.47 -4.46
C LYS A 27 17.13 -3.45 -5.46
N TYR A 28 16.36 -3.18 -6.50
CA TYR A 28 16.68 -2.14 -7.46
C TYR A 28 16.59 -0.77 -6.79
N ASN A 29 17.59 0.08 -7.03
CA ASN A 29 17.70 1.39 -6.37
C ASN A 29 16.63 2.41 -6.80
N MET A 30 15.77 2.05 -7.75
CA MET A 30 14.71 2.90 -8.27
C MET A 30 13.36 2.20 -8.15
N ASN A 31 12.36 2.92 -7.68
CA ASN A 31 10.97 2.45 -7.70
C ASN A 31 10.40 2.54 -9.12
N ALA A 32 9.47 1.65 -9.43
CA ALA A 32 8.70 1.70 -10.67
C ALA A 32 7.28 2.19 -10.39
N LYS A 33 6.64 2.88 -11.35
CA LYS A 33 5.28 3.44 -11.19
C LYS A 33 4.40 3.17 -12.40
N ILE A 34 3.14 2.83 -12.16
CA ILE A 34 2.13 2.79 -13.23
C ILE A 34 1.70 4.21 -13.58
N THR A 35 1.86 4.57 -14.85
CA THR A 35 1.41 5.85 -15.39
C THR A 35 0.52 5.66 -16.60
N LYS A 36 -0.17 6.72 -17.02
CA LYS A 36 -0.90 6.74 -18.28
C LYS A 36 0.05 7.17 -19.41
N ALA A 37 0.18 6.35 -20.45
CA ALA A 37 0.93 6.69 -21.64
C ALA A 37 0.27 7.88 -22.35
N LYS A 38 1.02 8.96 -22.56
CA LYS A 38 0.52 10.20 -23.18
C LYS A 38 0.01 10.01 -24.61
N VAL A 39 0.63 9.09 -25.36
CA VAL A 39 0.40 8.93 -26.80
C VAL A 39 -0.71 7.92 -27.11
N VAL A 40 -0.87 6.89 -26.29
CA VAL A 40 -1.70 5.71 -26.61
C VAL A 40 -2.86 5.50 -25.64
N GLY A 41 -2.96 6.31 -24.58
CA GLY A 41 -3.99 6.19 -23.55
C GLY A 41 -3.93 4.91 -22.69
N LYS A 42 -2.99 3.99 -22.98
CA LYS A 42 -2.75 2.74 -22.25
C LYS A 42 -1.96 2.97 -20.95
N LYS A 43 -2.01 2.00 -20.03
CA LYS A 43 -1.12 1.96 -18.86
C LYS A 43 0.30 1.62 -19.30
N GLN A 44 1.29 2.19 -18.63
CA GLN A 44 2.71 1.86 -18.80
C GLN A 44 3.41 1.84 -17.44
N LEU A 45 4.41 0.98 -17.30
CA LEU A 45 5.30 0.93 -16.15
C LEU A 45 6.54 1.77 -16.46
N VAL A 46 6.88 2.71 -15.58
CA VAL A 46 8.01 3.64 -15.77
C VAL A 46 8.96 3.53 -14.58
N TRP A 47 10.25 3.46 -14.86
CA TRP A 47 11.32 3.50 -13.86
C TRP A 47 11.86 4.92 -13.77
N ASP A 48 11.79 5.49 -12.58
CA ASP A 48 12.15 6.88 -12.29
C ASP A 48 11.30 7.91 -13.08
N ASN A 49 11.07 9.10 -12.53
CA ASN A 49 10.33 10.18 -13.22
C ASN A 49 11.11 10.78 -14.42
N ARG A 50 12.09 10.05 -14.95
CA ARG A 50 12.85 10.41 -16.15
C ARG A 50 11.99 10.07 -17.34
N ALA A 51 11.46 11.13 -17.94
CA ALA A 51 10.60 11.03 -19.09
C ALA A 51 11.29 10.21 -20.20
N TYR A 52 10.59 9.17 -20.68
CA TYR A 52 10.85 8.49 -21.95
C TYR A 52 12.07 7.55 -22.05
N ILE A 53 12.41 6.79 -21.01
CA ILE A 53 13.23 5.59 -21.24
C ILE A 53 12.28 4.45 -21.63
N GLU A 54 12.33 4.02 -22.89
CA GLU A 54 11.71 2.77 -23.31
C GLU A 54 12.32 1.64 -22.49
N VAL A 55 11.46 0.96 -21.73
CA VAL A 55 11.91 -0.13 -20.89
C VAL A 55 12.06 -1.34 -21.79
N VAL A 56 13.30 -1.70 -22.08
CA VAL A 56 13.61 -2.96 -22.73
C VAL A 56 13.23 -4.09 -21.78
N ILE A 57 12.20 -4.87 -22.10
CA ILE A 57 11.85 -6.07 -21.34
C ILE A 57 12.81 -7.20 -21.77
N ASN A 58 13.75 -7.55 -20.90
CA ASN A 58 14.65 -8.68 -21.06
C ASN A 58 14.30 -9.79 -20.04
N ASP A 59 14.98 -10.93 -20.13
CA ASP A 59 14.74 -12.09 -19.26
C ASP A 59 14.86 -11.76 -17.77
N SER A 60 15.79 -10.88 -17.39
CA SER A 60 15.93 -10.41 -16.00
C SER A 60 14.69 -9.62 -15.52
N ILE A 61 14.13 -8.76 -16.38
CA ILE A 61 12.92 -7.98 -16.06
C ILE A 61 11.67 -8.84 -16.02
N LEU A 62 11.58 -9.88 -16.86
CA LEU A 62 10.48 -10.85 -16.81
C LEU A 62 10.46 -11.61 -15.48
N ASN A 63 11.64 -11.90 -14.92
CA ASN A 63 11.80 -12.57 -13.64
C ASN A 63 11.84 -11.60 -12.44
N ALA A 64 11.74 -10.29 -12.67
CA ALA A 64 11.73 -9.31 -11.61
C ALA A 64 10.44 -9.42 -10.77
N LYS A 65 10.59 -9.17 -9.47
CA LYS A 65 9.47 -9.12 -8.53
C LYS A 65 9.11 -7.67 -8.24
N PHE A 66 7.82 -7.36 -8.36
CA PHE A 66 7.26 -6.04 -8.10
C PHE A 66 6.46 -6.11 -6.80
N ILE A 67 6.93 -5.38 -5.79
CA ILE A 67 6.29 -5.32 -4.48
C ILE A 67 5.58 -3.96 -4.37
N PRO A 68 4.24 -3.93 -4.36
CA PRO A 68 3.50 -2.68 -4.27
C PRO A 68 3.86 -1.91 -3.00
N ILE A 69 4.15 -0.62 -3.16
CA ILE A 69 4.32 0.32 -2.07
C ILE A 69 2.93 0.86 -1.74
N GLN A 70 2.45 0.55 -0.54
CA GLN A 70 1.20 1.13 -0.06
C GLN A 70 1.34 2.65 0.00
N GLN A 71 0.46 3.33 -0.71
CA GLN A 71 0.33 4.78 -0.64
C GLN A 71 -0.51 5.15 0.59
N PRO A 72 -0.21 6.28 1.24
CA PRO A 72 -1.04 6.74 2.33
C PRO A 72 -2.42 7.16 1.79
N VAL A 73 -3.44 6.83 2.57
CA VAL A 73 -4.82 7.28 2.39
C VAL A 73 -5.14 8.39 3.38
N ASN A 74 -6.23 9.11 3.15
CA ASN A 74 -6.73 10.01 4.19
C ASN A 74 -7.43 9.23 5.31
N PHE A 75 -7.59 9.85 6.48
CA PHE A 75 -8.23 9.22 7.62
C PHE A 75 -9.65 8.70 7.33
N MET A 76 -10.44 9.42 6.51
CA MET A 76 -11.81 9.02 6.17
C MET A 76 -11.86 7.77 5.29
N GLU A 77 -10.84 7.50 4.50
CA GLU A 77 -10.69 6.25 3.75
C GLU A 77 -10.25 5.12 4.66
N ALA A 78 -9.31 5.39 5.57
CA ALA A 78 -8.87 4.41 6.57
C ALA A 78 -10.03 3.95 7.47
N ILE A 79 -10.83 4.88 8.03
CA ILE A 79 -11.94 4.53 8.93
C ILE A 79 -13.03 3.70 8.22
N LYS A 80 -13.23 3.90 6.91
CA LYS A 80 -14.15 3.06 6.14
C LYS A 80 -13.63 1.62 6.04
N ALA A 81 -12.32 1.46 5.86
CA ALA A 81 -11.69 0.14 5.81
C ALA A 81 -11.67 -0.56 7.18
N TYR A 82 -11.58 0.21 8.28
CA TYR A 82 -11.63 -0.33 9.64
C TYR A 82 -12.89 -1.16 9.91
N ASN A 83 -14.02 -0.92 9.24
CA ASN A 83 -15.22 -1.74 9.47
C ASN A 83 -15.17 -3.13 8.80
N ASN A 84 -14.07 -3.51 8.16
CA ASN A 84 -13.90 -4.80 7.50
C ASN A 84 -12.98 -5.71 8.33
N GLU A 85 -13.48 -6.89 8.72
CA GLU A 85 -12.75 -7.84 9.58
C GLU A 85 -11.46 -8.40 8.96
N HIS A 86 -11.23 -8.19 7.66
CA HIS A 86 -10.03 -8.62 6.95
C HIS A 86 -9.10 -7.45 6.62
N LYS A 87 -9.26 -6.32 7.31
CA LYS A 87 -8.44 -5.13 7.09
C LYS A 87 -7.96 -4.56 8.40
N THR A 88 -6.65 -4.34 8.46
CA THR A 88 -6.00 -3.59 9.54
C THR A 88 -5.66 -2.20 9.01
N ILE A 89 -5.95 -1.16 9.79
CA ILE A 89 -5.45 0.18 9.47
C ILE A 89 -4.31 0.54 10.41
N PHE A 90 -3.35 1.30 9.89
CA PHE A 90 -2.26 1.80 10.71
C PHE A 90 -1.89 3.21 10.31
N ASN A 91 -1.43 3.98 11.28
CA ASN A 91 -0.85 5.29 11.04
C ASN A 91 0.69 5.19 11.14
N LYS A 92 1.41 6.01 10.37
CA LYS A 92 2.85 6.18 10.55
C LYS A 92 3.17 7.61 10.96
N ARG A 93 4.06 7.71 11.94
CA ARG A 93 4.78 8.92 12.35
C ARG A 93 6.25 8.54 12.45
N LYS A 94 7.18 9.45 12.14
CA LYS A 94 8.65 9.28 12.19
C LYS A 94 9.16 7.96 12.82
N ASN A 95 8.93 7.75 14.12
CA ASN A 95 9.37 6.56 14.87
C ASN A 95 8.24 5.77 15.55
N TYR A 96 6.97 6.00 15.17
CA TYR A 96 5.80 5.37 15.77
C TYR A 96 4.87 4.83 14.67
N VAL A 97 4.37 3.61 14.89
CA VAL A 97 3.35 2.98 14.05
C VAL A 97 2.22 2.56 14.96
N GLY A 98 1.09 3.26 14.91
CA GLY A 98 -0.13 2.86 15.61
C GLY A 98 -0.93 1.92 14.74
N ARG A 99 -1.34 0.78 15.28
CA ARG A 99 -2.15 -0.23 14.58
C ARG A 99 -3.52 -0.31 15.21
N TYR A 100 -4.54 -0.33 14.37
CA TYR A 100 -5.94 -0.41 14.77
C TYR A 100 -6.59 -1.56 14.00
N HIS A 101 -7.19 -2.48 14.74
CA HIS A 101 -7.90 -3.64 14.21
C HIS A 101 -9.28 -3.72 14.86
N THR A 102 -10.25 -4.31 14.16
CA THR A 102 -11.57 -4.55 14.75
C THR A 102 -11.42 -5.56 15.89
N TYR A 103 -11.48 -5.09 17.14
CA TYR A 103 -11.56 -5.98 18.28
C TYR A 103 -12.90 -6.72 18.25
N LYS A 104 -12.88 -8.03 18.00
CA LYS A 104 -14.06 -8.92 18.10
C LYS A 104 -14.66 -8.99 19.50
N PHE A 105 -13.97 -8.45 20.51
CA PHE A 105 -14.35 -8.54 21.93
C PHE A 105 -14.98 -7.26 22.50
N CYS A 106 -15.09 -6.18 21.73
CA CYS A 106 -15.76 -4.98 22.17
C CYS A 106 -17.28 -5.20 22.14
N ASN A 107 -17.89 -5.27 23.33
CA ASN A 107 -19.34 -5.35 23.50
C ASN A 107 -20.03 -4.29 22.63
N ALA A 108 -21.22 -4.58 22.10
CA ALA A 108 -21.94 -3.75 21.13
C ALA A 108 -22.10 -2.25 21.49
N LYS A 109 -21.83 -1.85 22.75
CA LYS A 109 -21.80 -0.46 23.24
C LYS A 109 -20.53 0.32 22.86
N GLU A 110 -19.45 -0.33 22.46
CA GLU A 110 -18.15 0.30 22.12
C GLU A 110 -17.96 0.47 20.60
N ARG A 111 -18.98 0.14 19.79
CA ARG A 111 -19.00 0.20 18.31
C ARG A 111 -18.82 1.60 17.69
N GLY A 112 -18.27 2.57 18.42
CA GLY A 112 -17.98 3.93 17.92
C GLY A 112 -16.58 4.45 18.24
N SER A 113 -15.77 3.69 18.99
CA SER A 113 -14.41 4.12 19.35
C SER A 113 -13.35 3.31 18.60
N LEU A 114 -12.37 4.01 18.04
CA LEU A 114 -11.18 3.40 17.42
C LEU A 114 -10.11 3.23 18.51
N PHE A 115 -9.76 1.97 18.79
CA PHE A 115 -8.74 1.62 19.77
C PHE A 115 -7.51 1.04 19.08
N ASP A 116 -6.33 1.45 19.54
CA ASP A 116 -5.08 0.81 19.14
C ASP A 116 -4.88 -0.54 19.86
N GLU A 117 -3.80 -1.24 19.52
CA GLU A 117 -3.41 -2.53 20.11
C GLU A 117 -3.17 -2.50 21.63
N ASN A 118 -3.05 -1.31 22.24
CA ASN A 118 -2.88 -1.11 23.68
C ASN A 118 -4.16 -0.56 24.35
N ALA A 119 -5.31 -0.62 23.67
CA ALA A 119 -6.58 -0.02 24.09
C ALA A 119 -6.53 1.51 24.28
N GLY A 120 -5.54 2.18 23.67
CA GLY A 120 -5.47 3.64 23.57
C GLY A 120 -6.48 4.15 22.55
N THR A 121 -7.13 5.28 22.85
CA THR A 121 -8.02 5.94 21.90
C THR A 121 -7.24 6.81 20.92
N ILE A 122 -7.68 6.83 19.66
CA ILE A 122 -7.17 7.78 18.67
C ILE A 122 -7.35 9.23 19.13
N CYS A 123 -6.34 10.08 18.92
CA CYS A 123 -6.43 11.50 19.21
C CYS A 123 -6.54 12.37 17.93
N SER A 124 -7.03 13.60 18.08
CA SER A 124 -7.19 14.56 16.98
C SER A 124 -5.87 14.85 16.24
N TYR A 125 -4.74 14.83 16.95
CA TYR A 125 -3.43 15.02 16.35
C TYR A 125 -3.10 13.93 15.33
N GLU A 126 -3.39 12.66 15.64
CA GLU A 126 -3.13 11.53 14.74
C GLU A 126 -4.01 11.59 13.49
N ILE A 127 -5.27 11.98 13.66
CA ILE A 127 -6.22 12.17 12.56
C ILE A 127 -5.69 13.20 11.56
N LEU A 128 -5.14 14.31 12.06
CA LEU A 128 -4.75 15.46 11.24
C LEU A 128 -3.31 15.40 10.71
N ASN A 129 -2.40 14.69 11.39
CA ASN A 129 -0.96 14.80 11.12
C ASN A 129 -0.27 13.48 10.76
N CYS A 130 -0.98 12.35 10.78
CA CYS A 130 -0.39 11.07 10.40
C CYS A 130 -0.79 10.65 8.99
N GLU A 131 0.12 9.90 8.36
CA GLU A 131 -0.16 9.17 7.14
C GLU A 131 -0.86 7.85 7.52
N TRP A 132 -2.02 7.60 6.90
CA TRP A 132 -2.82 6.41 7.16
C TRP A 132 -2.64 5.38 6.07
N TYR A 133 -2.68 4.11 6.43
CA TYR A 133 -2.52 3.00 5.50
C TYR A 133 -3.51 1.90 5.84
N ILE A 134 -3.85 1.10 4.83
CA ILE A 134 -4.79 -0.01 4.94
C ILE A 134 -4.04 -1.27 4.53
N HIS A 135 -3.91 -2.24 5.42
CA HIS A 135 -3.46 -3.59 5.12
C HIS A 135 -4.67 -4.49 4.89
N GLU A 136 -4.59 -5.37 3.90
CA GLU A 136 -5.51 -6.50 3.80
C GLU A 136 -4.85 -7.68 4.51
N ASP A 137 -5.53 -8.17 5.54
CA ASP A 137 -5.10 -9.34 6.28
C ASP A 137 -5.53 -10.56 5.44
N ASN A 138 -4.56 -11.37 5.01
CA ASN A 138 -4.88 -12.58 4.26
C ASN A 138 -5.76 -13.48 5.14
N ALA A 139 -6.93 -13.88 4.65
CA ALA A 139 -7.85 -14.76 5.37
C ALA A 139 -7.34 -16.21 5.60
N ASN A 140 -6.05 -16.49 5.33
CA ASN A 140 -5.44 -17.82 5.30
C ASN A 140 -4.06 -17.90 5.98
N ASP A 141 -3.78 -17.07 6.99
CA ASP A 141 -2.69 -17.36 7.95
C ASP A 141 -3.26 -18.02 9.23
#